data_AF-A0A6N7LQE8-F1
#
_entry.id   AF-A0A6N7LQE8-F1
#
_cell.length_a   1.000
_cell.length_b   1.000
_cell.length_c   1.000
_cell.angle_alpha   90.00
_cell.angle_beta   90.00
_cell.angle_gamma   90.00
#
_symmetry.space_group_name_H-M   'P 1'
#
loop_
_entity.id
_entity.type
_entity.pdbx_description
1 polymer ?
#
loop_
_entity_poly.entity_id
_entity_poly.type
_entity_poly.pdbx_seq_one_letter_code
_entity_poly.pdbx_strand_id
1 'polypeptide(L)'
;MARSTNQKLMKASDIPAFVDDVIEAGCDICAVGRDKYVIGHTDLPPGAYEKKRRMLDRIEEAYGDRDFLKVEIVAYLRSIGRFVDVGTDGSE
;
A
#
# COMPACT_ATOMS: atom_id res chain seq x y z
N MET A 1 -16.28 -19.56 18.97
CA MET A 1 -16.78 -18.39 18.22
C MET A 1 -16.10 -18.36 16.86
N ALA A 2 -16.60 -19.11 15.87
CA ALA A 2 -16.08 -19.01 14.51
C ALA A 2 -16.68 -17.75 13.88
N ARG A 3 -15.92 -16.65 13.85
CA ARG A 3 -16.28 -15.51 13.03
C ARG A 3 -16.05 -15.94 11.58
N SER A 4 -17.13 -16.25 10.87
CA SER A 4 -17.09 -16.43 9.41
C SER A 4 -16.51 -15.15 8.80
N THR A 5 -15.23 -15.20 8.44
CA THR A 5 -14.49 -14.13 7.78
C THR A 5 -15.02 -13.99 6.36
N ASN A 6 -16.09 -13.23 6.20
CA ASN A 6 -16.46 -12.64 4.91
C ASN A 6 -15.50 -11.47 4.66
N GLN A 7 -14.19 -11.76 4.60
CA GLN A 7 -13.20 -10.74 4.27
C GLN A 7 -13.32 -10.47 2.78
N LYS A 8 -13.67 -9.23 2.46
CA LYS A 8 -13.62 -8.73 1.09
C LYS A 8 -12.21 -8.99 0.56
N LEU A 9 -12.09 -9.49 -0.66
CA LEU A 9 -10.83 -9.68 -1.37
C LEU A 9 -10.73 -8.60 -2.44
N MET A 10 -9.59 -7.91 -2.49
CA MET A 10 -9.33 -6.90 -3.49
C MET A 10 -9.14 -7.55 -4.87
N LYS A 11 -9.61 -6.91 -5.95
CA LYS A 11 -9.35 -7.40 -7.32
C LYS A 11 -8.14 -6.70 -7.90
N ALA A 12 -7.44 -7.36 -8.84
CA ALA A 12 -6.33 -6.74 -9.56
C ALA A 12 -6.76 -5.46 -10.30
N SER A 13 -8.00 -5.41 -10.80
CA SER A 13 -8.59 -4.21 -11.41
C SER A 13 -8.76 -3.03 -10.45
N ASP A 14 -8.78 -3.28 -9.14
CA ASP A 14 -8.93 -2.24 -8.12
C ASP A 14 -7.59 -1.57 -7.76
N ILE A 15 -6.45 -2.12 -8.22
CA ILE A 15 -5.11 -1.62 -7.88
C ILE A 15 -4.92 -0.14 -8.20
N PRO A 16 -5.31 0.37 -9.39
CA PRO A 16 -5.18 1.79 -9.70
C PRO A 16 -5.94 2.69 -8.73
N ALA A 17 -7.19 2.33 -8.43
CA ALA A 17 -8.06 3.10 -7.53
C ALA A 17 -7.54 3.07 -6.08
N PHE A 18 -7.06 1.91 -5.62
CA PHE A 18 -6.45 1.77 -4.31
C PHE A 18 -5.20 2.67 -4.16
N VAL A 19 -4.33 2.70 -5.17
CA VAL A 19 -3.13 3.56 -5.14
C VAL A 19 -3.52 5.03 -5.11
N ASP A 20 -4.52 5.43 -5.89
CA ASP A 20 -5.03 6.81 -5.91
C ASP A 20 -5.61 7.21 -4.55
N ASP A 21 -6.48 6.39 -3.96
CA ASP A 21 -7.08 6.64 -2.63
C ASP A 21 -6.01 6.78 -1.52
N VAL A 22 -4.93 5.99 -1.59
CA VAL A 22 -3.81 6.08 -0.63
C VAL A 22 -3.06 7.41 -0.79
N ILE A 23 -2.86 7.87 -2.02
CA ILE A 23 -2.20 9.15 -2.33
C ILE A 23 -3.10 10.32 -1.94
N GLU A 24 -4.39 10.28 -2.26
CA GLU A 24 -5.39 11.28 -1.87
C GLU A 24 -5.56 11.36 -0.35
N ALA A 25 -5.44 10.24 0.35
CA ALA A 25 -5.36 10.20 1.80
C ALA A 25 -4.09 10.84 2.37
N GLY A 26 -3.17 11.32 1.52
CA GLY A 26 -1.90 11.93 1.88
C GLY A 26 -0.94 10.93 2.52
N CYS A 27 -0.98 9.68 2.09
CA CYS A 27 0.03 8.68 2.36
C CYS A 27 0.90 8.52 1.12
N ASP A 28 2.18 8.25 1.30
CA ASP A 28 3.06 7.85 0.21
C ASP A 28 2.98 6.33 0.03
N ILE A 29 2.98 5.87 -1.21
CA ILE A 29 3.04 4.45 -1.56
C ILE A 29 4.08 4.24 -2.64
N CYS A 30 5.02 3.32 -2.38
CA CYS A 30 6.16 3.03 -3.24
C CYS A 30 6.50 1.54 -3.23
N ALA A 31 6.86 1.01 -4.39
CA ALA A 31 7.48 -0.31 -4.49
C ALA A 31 8.92 -0.27 -3.96
N VAL A 32 9.34 -1.31 -3.25
CA VAL A 32 10.69 -1.49 -2.69
C VAL A 32 11.19 -2.89 -3.04
N GLY A 33 12.33 -2.99 -3.71
CA GLY A 33 12.84 -4.28 -4.17
C GLY A 33 11.91 -4.91 -5.22
N ARG A 34 11.81 -6.25 -5.30
CA ARG A 34 11.05 -6.95 -6.36
C ARG A 34 9.62 -7.34 -5.97
N ASP A 35 9.37 -7.60 -4.69
CA ASP A 35 8.11 -8.20 -4.21
C ASP A 35 7.40 -7.39 -3.11
N LYS A 36 7.98 -6.26 -2.69
CA LYS A 36 7.47 -5.47 -1.57
C LYS A 36 7.07 -4.08 -2.01
N TYR A 37 6.12 -3.51 -1.29
CA TYR A 37 5.80 -2.10 -1.33
C TYR A 37 5.61 -1.61 0.10
N VAL A 38 5.77 -0.31 0.29
CA VAL A 38 5.59 0.36 1.57
C VAL A 38 4.51 1.42 1.44
N ILE A 39 3.72 1.59 2.49
CA ILE A 39 2.83 2.73 2.66
C ILE A 39 3.37 3.53 3.83
N GLY A 40 3.80 4.76 3.55
CA GLY A 40 4.36 5.68 4.51
C GLY A 40 3.47 6.91 4.71
N HIS A 41 3.71 7.63 5.79
CA HIS A 41 3.10 8.95 5.98
C HIS A 41 4.13 10.02 5.65
N THR A 42 3.73 11.00 4.84
CA THR A 42 4.55 12.17 4.57
C THR A 42 4.48 13.10 5.78
N ASP A 43 5.63 13.33 6.43
CA ASP A 43 5.91 14.36 7.45
C ASP A 43 4.70 14.73 8.35
N LEU A 44 4.27 13.78 9.19
CA LEU A 44 3.17 14.04 10.11
C LEU A 44 3.67 14.69 11.41
N PRO A 45 3.01 15.76 11.88
CA PRO A 45 3.27 16.26 13.22
C PRO A 45 2.92 15.20 14.28
N PRO A 46 3.62 15.18 15.42
CA PRO A 46 3.32 14.27 16.52
C PRO A 46 1.85 14.42 16.94
N GLY A 47 1.07 13.34 16.82
CA GLY A 47 -0.38 13.31 17.10
C GLY A 47 -1.29 13.14 15.88
N ALA A 48 -0.80 13.39 14.66
CA ALA A 48 -1.58 13.16 13.43
C ALA A 48 -1.54 11.70 12.93
N TYR A 49 -0.64 10.88 13.50
CA TYR A 49 -0.43 9.47 13.14
C TYR A 49 -1.70 8.62 13.30
N GLU A 50 -2.38 8.70 14.45
CA GLU A 50 -3.59 7.90 14.69
C GLU A 50 -4.71 8.22 13.68
N LYS A 51 -4.88 9.49 13.32
CA LYS A 51 -5.91 9.90 12.35
C LYS A 51 -5.61 9.32 10.97
N LYS A 52 -4.34 9.35 10.54
CA LYS A 52 -3.92 8.80 9.26
C LYS A 52 -3.95 7.28 9.24
N ARG A 53 -3.58 6.63 10.34
CA ARG A 53 -3.72 5.18 10.50
C ARG A 53 -5.18 4.74 10.33
N ARG A 54 -6.11 5.40 11.02
CA ARG A 54 -7.56 5.13 10.86
C ARG A 54 -8.07 5.35 9.45
N MET A 55 -7.50 6.31 8.72
CA MET A 55 -7.87 6.55 7.32
C MET A 55 -7.35 5.45 6.40
N LEU A 56 -6.12 4.99 6.62
CA LEU A 56 -5.60 3.79 5.94
C LEU A 56 -6.46 2.58 6.24
N ASP A 57 -6.74 2.27 7.51
CA ASP A 57 -7.59 1.14 7.90
C ASP A 57 -8.96 1.15 7.17
N ARG A 58 -9.57 2.32 6.95
CA ARG A 58 -10.80 2.46 6.16
C ARG A 58 -10.62 2.14 4.69
N ILE A 59 -9.49 2.54 4.10
CA ILE A 59 -9.14 2.18 2.72
C ILE A 59 -8.90 0.66 2.65
N GLU A 60 -8.15 0.09 3.59
CA GLU A 60 -7.91 -1.36 3.62
C GLU A 60 -9.22 -2.16 3.75
N GLU A 61 -10.14 -1.71 4.61
CA GLU A 61 -11.47 -2.33 4.74
C GLU A 61 -12.33 -2.16 3.47
N ALA A 62 -12.24 -1.00 2.81
CA ALA A 62 -12.99 -0.71 1.60
C ALA A 62 -12.55 -1.60 0.42
N TYR A 63 -11.27 -1.89 0.26
CA TYR A 63 -10.78 -2.76 -0.83
C TYR A 63 -10.77 -4.23 -0.45
N GLY A 64 -10.53 -4.53 0.83
CA GLY A 64 -10.38 -5.89 1.32
C GLY A 64 -8.93 -6.36 1.38
N ASP A 65 -8.75 -7.64 1.70
CA ASP A 65 -7.43 -8.28 1.73
C ASP A 65 -6.78 -8.18 0.35
N ARG A 66 -5.49 -7.80 0.36
CA ARG A 66 -4.67 -7.57 -0.83
C ARG A 66 -3.34 -8.29 -0.76
N ASP A 67 -3.15 -9.18 0.22
CA ASP A 67 -1.86 -9.83 0.47
C ASP A 67 -1.42 -10.66 -0.74
N PHE A 68 -2.38 -11.32 -1.39
CA PHE A 68 -2.19 -12.09 -2.61
C PHE A 68 -1.91 -11.24 -3.86
N LEU A 69 -2.16 -9.92 -3.82
CA LEU A 69 -1.91 -8.99 -4.93
C LEU A 69 -0.62 -8.19 -4.77
N LYS A 70 0.22 -8.49 -3.77
CA LYS A 70 1.47 -7.74 -3.52
C LYS A 70 2.32 -7.54 -4.78
N VAL A 71 2.53 -8.60 -5.55
CA VAL A 71 3.34 -8.55 -6.78
C VAL A 71 2.69 -7.68 -7.85
N GLU A 72 1.37 -7.75 -8.00
CA GLU A 72 0.62 -6.93 -8.96
C GLU A 72 0.63 -5.45 -8.57
N ILE A 73 0.49 -5.15 -7.27
CA ILE A 73 0.62 -3.80 -6.73
C ILE A 73 2.03 -3.26 -7.02
N VAL A 74 3.07 -4.08 -6.80
CA VAL A 74 4.46 -3.69 -7.10
C VAL A 74 4.68 -3.45 -8.59
N ALA A 75 4.13 -4.31 -9.46
CA ALA A 75 4.21 -4.15 -10.90
C ALA A 75 3.53 -2.85 -11.36
N TYR A 76 2.36 -2.54 -10.81
CA TYR A 76 1.66 -1.29 -11.07
C TYR A 76 2.43 -0.07 -10.56
N LEU A 77 2.92 -0.09 -9.32
CA LEU A 77 3.72 1.01 -8.76
C LEU A 77 4.98 1.28 -9.59
N ARG A 78 5.65 0.23 -10.09
CA ARG A 78 6.76 0.37 -11.02
C ARG A 78 6.35 0.98 -12.36
N SER A 79 5.20 0.59 -12.92
CA SER A 79 4.75 1.11 -14.22
C SER A 79 4.44 2.60 -14.19
N ILE A 80 4.00 3.12 -13.03
CA ILE A 80 3.80 4.57 -12.80
C ILE A 80 5.04 5.28 -12.25
N GLY A 81 6.19 4.61 -12.16
CA GLY A 81 7.45 5.20 -11.72
C GLY A 81 7.59 5.41 -10.20
N ARG A 82 6.72 4.83 -9.37
CA ARG A 82 6.78 4.90 -7.90
C ARG A 82 7.53 3.70 -7.31
N PHE A 83 8.83 3.64 -7.53
CA PHE A 83 9.68 2.57 -6.99
C PHE A 83 11.03 3.08 -6.50
N VAL A 84 11.56 2.39 -5.50
CA VAL A 84 12.94 2.53 -5.05
C VAL A 84 13.65 1.21 -5.35
N ASP A 85 14.63 1.27 -6.25
CA ASP A 85 15.52 0.14 -6.45
C ASP A 85 16.52 0.11 -5.30
N VAL A 86 16.44 -0.93 -4.48
CA VAL A 86 17.48 -1.19 -3.47
C VAL A 86 18.61 -1.82 -4.26
N GLY A 87 19.47 -0.98 -4.83
CA GLY A 87 20.66 -1.43 -5.51
C GLY A 87 21.46 -2.34 -4.58
N THR A 88 22.17 -3.33 -5.16
CA THR A 88 23.21 -4.10 -4.47
C THR A 88 24.45 -3.23 -4.18
N ASP A 89 24.25 -1.96 -3.85
CA ASP A 89 25.30 -1.00 -3.57
C ASP A 89 25.68 -1.10 -2.08
N GLY A 90 26.37 -2.20 -1.78
CA GLY A 90 27.00 -2.46 -0.51
C GLY A 90 28.09 -3.53 -0.65
N SER A 91 28.69 -3.62 -1.84
CA SER A 91 29.72 -4.61 -2.17
C SER A 91 30.72 -4.03 -3.17
N GLU A 92 31.40 -2.96 -2.78
CA GLU A 92 32.75 -2.61 -3.27
C GLU A 92 33.62 -2.16 -2.10
#